data_AF-A0ABD1W247-F1
#
_entry.id   AF-A0ABD1W247-F1
#
_cell.length_a   1.000
_cell.length_b   1.000
_cell.length_c   1.000
_cell.angle_alpha   90.00
_cell.angle_beta   90.00
_cell.angle_gamma   90.00
#
_symmetry.space_group_name_H-M   'P 1'
#
loop_
_entity.id
_entity.type
_entity.pdbx_description
1 polymer ?
#
loop_
_entity_poly.entity_id
_entity_poly.type
_entity_poly.pdbx_seq_one_letter_code
_entity_poly.pdbx_strand_id
1 'polypeptide(L)'
;MATDPITEVVATENQTMATVQSPSVNQTMSQVPSFTVTQKMAPTGHSEGDIQAVSTVEAWKHSDFLCRNYIMNGLTYSLYNVYSTMKTAKELWESLDQKYKTEDAEAKKFIVGCFLDYKMVDSKTVISQVQEL
;
A
#
# COMPACT_ATOMS: atom_id res chain seq x y z
N MET A 1 14.84 58.05 -47.87
CA MET A 1 14.21 57.75 -49.18
C MET A 1 15.20 56.86 -49.90
N ALA A 2 15.02 55.55 -50.12
CA ALA A 2 13.83 54.74 -50.21
C ALA A 2 13.79 53.63 -49.14
N THR A 3 12.58 53.28 -48.74
CA THR A 3 12.22 52.16 -47.87
C THR A 3 11.88 50.96 -48.74
N ASP A 4 12.63 49.86 -48.63
CA ASP A 4 12.22 48.57 -49.20
C ASP A 4 11.32 47.81 -48.21
N PRO A 5 10.31 47.06 -48.71
CA PRO A 5 9.25 46.50 -47.89
C PRO A 5 9.70 45.25 -47.11
N ILE A 6 9.35 45.24 -45.83
CA ILE A 6 9.47 44.08 -44.92
C ILE A 6 8.61 42.95 -45.48
N THR A 7 9.23 41.85 -45.91
CA THR A 7 8.52 40.60 -46.14
C THR A 7 8.26 39.96 -44.78
N GLU A 8 7.00 40.04 -44.38
CA GLU A 8 6.42 39.44 -43.20
C GLU A 8 6.40 37.91 -43.38
N VAL A 9 7.34 37.19 -42.76
CA VAL A 9 7.18 35.74 -42.55
C VAL A 9 6.50 35.57 -41.21
N VAL A 10 5.18 35.42 -41.27
CA VAL A 10 4.33 34.99 -40.17
C VAL A 10 4.85 33.64 -39.66
N ALA A 11 5.54 33.65 -38.52
CA ALA A 11 5.81 32.45 -37.74
C ALA A 11 4.56 32.15 -36.91
N THR A 12 3.58 31.46 -37.51
CA THR A 12 2.52 30.80 -36.76
C THR A 12 2.98 29.38 -36.46
N GLU A 13 3.61 29.17 -35.31
CA GLU A 13 3.61 27.84 -34.70
C GLU A 13 3.10 27.97 -33.25
N ASN A 14 1.86 27.52 -33.14
CA ASN A 14 1.02 27.35 -31.97
C ASN A 14 1.80 26.94 -30.71
N GLN A 15 1.66 27.74 -29.66
CA GLN A 15 1.84 27.26 -28.31
C GLN A 15 0.71 26.27 -28.00
N THR A 16 0.95 24.99 -28.23
CA THR A 16 0.12 23.94 -27.63
C THR A 16 0.35 24.02 -26.11
N MET A 17 -0.62 24.55 -25.37
CA MET A 17 -0.74 24.30 -23.94
C MET A 17 -0.74 22.78 -23.76
N ALA A 18 0.35 22.22 -23.24
CA ALA A 18 0.35 20.87 -22.75
C ALA A 18 -0.60 20.85 -21.55
N THR A 19 -1.83 20.37 -21.76
CA THR A 19 -2.70 19.94 -20.67
C THR A 19 -1.91 18.94 -19.84
N VAL A 20 -1.58 19.30 -18.60
CA VAL A 20 -1.07 18.33 -17.62
C VAL A 20 -2.23 17.42 -17.27
N GLN A 21 -2.39 16.35 -18.05
CA GLN A 21 -3.27 15.26 -17.70
C GLN A 21 -2.64 14.58 -16.49
N SER A 22 -3.31 14.65 -15.34
CA SER A 22 -2.93 13.89 -14.16
C SER A 22 -2.74 12.42 -14.56
N PRO A 23 -1.62 11.77 -14.21
CA PRO A 23 -1.42 10.37 -14.55
C PRO A 23 -2.55 9.55 -13.91
N SER A 24 -3.31 8.87 -14.76
CA SER A 24 -4.29 7.88 -14.33
C SER A 24 -3.55 6.79 -13.54
N VAL A 25 -4.05 6.48 -12.33
CA VAL A 25 -3.44 5.58 -11.33
C VAL A 25 -3.33 4.12 -11.81
N ASN A 26 -3.72 3.81 -13.05
CA ASN A 26 -4.00 2.44 -13.47
C ASN A 26 -3.02 1.86 -14.51
N GLN A 27 -1.86 2.49 -14.76
CA GLN A 27 -0.89 2.00 -15.76
C GLN A 27 0.44 1.43 -15.24
N THR A 28 0.60 1.27 -13.93
CA THR A 28 1.87 0.71 -13.37
C THR A 28 1.64 -0.53 -12.50
N MET A 29 0.72 -1.40 -12.91
CA MET A 29 0.49 -2.72 -12.28
C MET A 29 0.61 -3.83 -13.32
N SER A 30 1.72 -3.92 -14.05
CA SER A 30 2.00 -5.13 -14.84
C SER A 30 3.44 -5.35 -15.27
N GLN A 31 4.43 -4.98 -14.45
CA GLN A 31 5.76 -5.58 -14.60
C GLN A 31 6.38 -5.83 -13.22
N VAL A 32 6.21 -7.06 -12.75
CA VAL A 32 7.18 -7.66 -11.83
C VAL A 32 8.44 -7.89 -12.66
N PRO A 33 9.61 -7.31 -12.34
CA PRO A 33 10.81 -7.65 -13.08
C PRO A 33 11.17 -9.11 -12.78
N SER A 34 11.00 -9.98 -13.77
CA SER A 34 11.47 -11.35 -13.71
C SER A 34 12.98 -11.33 -13.94
N PHE A 35 13.76 -11.44 -12.87
CA PHE A 35 15.20 -11.64 -12.96
C PHE A 35 15.49 -13.14 -12.94
N THR A 36 15.73 -13.74 -14.10
CA THR A 36 16.23 -15.11 -14.19
C THR A 36 17.72 -15.11 -13.82
N VAL A 37 18.05 -15.57 -12.61
CA VAL A 37 19.45 -15.85 -12.23
C VAL A 37 19.87 -17.15 -12.90
N THR A 38 20.67 -17.07 -13.96
CA THR A 38 21.37 -18.25 -14.51
C THR A 38 22.58 -18.54 -13.63
N GLN A 39 22.41 -19.40 -12.64
CA GLN A 39 23.51 -19.88 -11.82
C GLN A 39 24.19 -21.07 -12.50
N LYS A 40 25.36 -20.85 -13.11
CA LYS A 40 26.23 -21.97 -13.52
C LYS A 40 26.98 -22.48 -12.28
N MET A 41 26.54 -23.59 -11.69
CA MET A 41 27.26 -24.25 -10.59
C MET A 41 28.31 -25.20 -11.15
N ALA A 42 29.57 -24.97 -10.78
CA ALA A 42 30.63 -25.96 -10.88
C ALA A 42 30.45 -27.01 -9.77
N PRO A 43 30.72 -28.30 -10.02
CA PRO A 43 30.44 -29.34 -9.05
C PRO A 43 31.51 -29.30 -7.97
N THR A 44 31.12 -28.97 -6.73
CA THR A 44 32.00 -29.15 -5.57
C THR A 44 31.25 -29.95 -4.53
N GLY A 45 31.78 -31.15 -4.25
CA GLY A 45 31.14 -32.21 -3.47
C GLY A 45 30.90 -31.83 -2.01
N HIS A 46 29.76 -31.21 -1.75
CA HIS A 46 29.06 -31.25 -0.47
C HIS A 46 27.71 -31.94 -0.71
N SER A 47 27.22 -32.68 0.28
CA SER A 47 26.03 -33.51 0.12
C SER A 47 24.86 -32.67 -0.42
N GLU A 48 24.21 -33.17 -1.48
CA GLU A 48 23.11 -32.49 -2.19
C GLU A 48 22.01 -31.96 -1.23
N GLY A 49 21.80 -32.67 -0.10
CA GLY A 49 20.82 -32.32 0.92
C GLY A 49 21.16 -31.05 1.71
N ASP A 50 22.44 -30.76 1.93
CA ASP A 50 22.85 -29.58 2.71
C ASP A 50 22.67 -28.28 1.91
N ILE A 51 22.94 -28.33 0.61
CA ILE A 51 22.81 -27.18 -0.30
C ILE A 51 21.33 -26.82 -0.51
N GLN A 52 20.46 -27.82 -0.66
CA GLN A 52 19.01 -27.61 -0.82
C GLN A 52 18.37 -27.01 0.44
N ALA A 53 18.74 -27.50 1.63
CA ALA A 53 18.22 -26.99 2.89
C ALA A 53 18.58 -25.51 3.11
N VAL A 54 19.83 -25.13 2.83
CA VAL A 54 20.28 -23.74 2.90
C VAL A 54 19.50 -22.85 1.91
N SER A 55 19.34 -23.30 0.66
CA SER A 55 18.56 -22.55 -0.34
C SER A 55 17.11 -22.33 0.08
N THR A 56 16.48 -23.33 0.69
CA THR A 56 15.09 -23.24 1.20
C THR A 56 14.97 -22.23 2.34
N VAL A 57 15.93 -22.22 3.27
CA VAL A 57 15.95 -21.26 4.39
C VAL A 57 16.12 -19.82 3.91
N GLU A 58 17.00 -19.59 2.95
CA GLU A 58 17.21 -18.24 2.39
C GLU A 58 15.99 -17.75 1.60
N ALA A 59 15.34 -18.63 0.84
CA ALA A 59 14.08 -18.30 0.17
C ALA A 59 12.98 -17.91 1.17
N TRP A 60 12.89 -18.62 2.30
CA TRP A 60 11.93 -18.31 3.36
C TRP A 60 12.23 -16.96 4.02
N LYS A 61 13.49 -16.67 4.38
CA LYS A 61 13.89 -15.37 4.94
C LYS A 61 13.59 -14.22 3.98
N HIS A 62 13.85 -14.40 2.69
CA HIS A 62 13.54 -13.40 1.68
C HIS A 62 12.04 -13.12 1.60
N SER A 63 11.23 -14.19 1.61
CA SER A 63 9.77 -14.08 1.61
C SER A 63 9.24 -13.39 2.87
N ASP A 64 9.76 -13.73 4.06
CA ASP A 64 9.41 -13.09 5.32
C ASP A 64 9.73 -11.58 5.30
N PHE A 65 10.92 -11.22 4.80
CA PHE A 65 11.32 -9.83 4.65
C PHE A 65 10.36 -9.04 3.73
N LEU A 66 10.02 -9.60 2.57
CA LEU A 66 9.10 -8.96 1.63
C LEU A 66 7.71 -8.80 2.23
N CYS A 67 7.14 -9.87 2.79
CA CYS A 67 5.84 -9.83 3.45
C CYS A 67 5.78 -8.78 4.55
N ARG A 68 6.81 -8.72 5.41
CA ARG A 68 6.92 -7.73 6.47
C ARG A 68 6.96 -6.31 5.89
N ASN A 69 7.73 -6.08 4.83
CA ASN A 69 7.81 -4.77 4.19
C ASN A 69 6.45 -4.34 3.59
N TYR A 70 5.75 -5.25 2.91
CA TYR A 70 4.42 -4.97 2.36
C TYR A 70 3.41 -4.56 3.43
N ILE A 71 3.33 -5.30 4.54
CA ILE A 71 2.45 -4.93 5.65
C ILE A 71 2.83 -3.56 6.20
N MET A 72 4.13 -3.32 6.41
CA MET A 72 4.65 -2.08 6.98
C MET A 72 4.35 -0.85 6.11
N ASN A 73 4.39 -0.99 4.78
CA ASN A 73 4.06 0.09 3.84
C ASN A 73 2.58 0.50 3.88
N GLY A 74 1.70 -0.37 4.37
CA GLY A 74 0.28 -0.05 4.58
C GLY A 74 -0.01 0.68 5.90
N LEU A 75 0.98 0.83 6.79
CA LEU A 75 0.79 1.44 8.09
C LEU A 75 0.96 2.97 8.05
N THR A 76 0.17 3.66 8.87
CA THR A 76 0.40 5.08 9.16
C THR A 76 1.67 5.25 9.97
N TYR A 77 2.27 6.45 9.95
CA TYR A 77 3.53 6.74 10.65
C TYR A 77 3.50 6.38 12.15
N SER A 78 2.36 6.63 12.82
CA SER A 78 2.20 6.30 14.25
C SER A 78 2.24 4.79 14.51
N LEU A 79 1.59 3.99 13.66
CA LEU A 79 1.60 2.53 13.77
C LEU A 79 2.95 1.96 13.33
N TYR A 80 3.55 2.50 12.26
CA TYR A 80 4.86 2.10 11.78
C TYR A 80 5.89 2.11 12.91
N ASN A 81 5.98 3.22 13.67
CA ASN A 81 6.97 3.36 14.74
C ASN A 81 6.81 2.26 15.81
N VAL A 82 5.57 1.97 16.21
CA VAL A 82 5.25 0.95 17.22
C VAL A 82 5.61 -0.45 16.71
N TYR A 83 5.22 -0.78 15.47
CA TYR A 83 5.35 -2.12 14.92
C TYR A 83 6.69 -2.40 14.23
N SER A 84 7.53 -1.38 14.01
CA SER A 84 8.85 -1.52 13.37
C SER A 84 9.81 -2.47 14.11
N THR A 85 9.59 -2.68 15.40
CA THR A 85 10.42 -3.55 16.26
C THR A 85 10.16 -5.05 16.06
N MET A 86 9.03 -5.42 15.45
CA MET A 86 8.68 -6.81 15.15
C MET A 86 9.63 -7.37 14.09
N LYS A 87 10.17 -8.57 14.32
CA LYS A 87 11.26 -9.11 13.49
C LYS A 87 10.74 -9.89 12.30
N THR A 88 9.62 -10.59 12.47
CA THR A 88 9.02 -11.44 11.43
C THR A 88 7.70 -10.87 10.91
N ALA A 89 7.31 -11.24 9.69
CA ALA A 89 6.00 -10.90 9.15
C ALA A 89 4.86 -11.50 9.98
N LYS A 90 5.10 -12.70 10.55
CA LYS A 90 4.14 -13.41 11.39
C LYS A 90 3.82 -12.63 12.68
N GLU A 91 4.84 -12.25 13.45
CA GLU A 91 4.66 -11.50 14.70
C GLU A 91 3.94 -10.17 14.46
N LEU A 92 4.30 -9.50 13.36
CA LEU A 92 3.65 -8.26 12.92
C LEU A 92 2.16 -8.49 12.63
N TRP A 93 1.83 -9.50 11.82
CA TRP A 93 0.46 -9.81 11.46
C TRP A 93 -0.39 -10.20 12.67
N GLU A 94 0.12 -11.08 13.54
CA GLU A 94 -0.60 -11.52 14.75
C GLU A 94 -0.88 -10.35 15.70
N SER A 95 0.08 -9.44 15.86
CA SER A 95 -0.10 -8.26 16.72
C SER A 95 -1.13 -7.26 16.16
N LEU A 96 -1.17 -7.10 14.84
CA LEU A 96 -2.17 -6.27 14.17
C LEU A 96 -3.56 -6.91 14.29
N ASP A 97 -3.66 -8.19 13.95
CA ASP A 97 -4.89 -8.97 14.00
C ASP A 97 -5.52 -8.97 15.41
N GLN A 98 -4.70 -9.16 16.45
CA GLN A 98 -5.17 -9.13 17.84
C GLN A 98 -5.74 -7.75 18.23
N LYS A 99 -5.03 -6.67 17.87
CA LYS A 99 -5.45 -5.30 18.20
C LYS A 99 -6.79 -4.96 17.55
N TYR A 100 -6.91 -5.20 16.25
CA TYR A 100 -8.11 -4.83 15.50
C TYR A 100 -9.30 -5.77 15.75
N LYS A 101 -9.08 -7.05 16.07
CA LYS A 101 -10.15 -7.94 16.53
C LYS A 101 -10.72 -7.53 17.89
N THR A 102 -9.87 -7.06 18.79
CA THR A 102 -10.31 -6.57 20.11
C THR A 102 -11.08 -5.26 19.97
N GLU A 103 -10.56 -4.33 19.16
CA GLU A 103 -11.21 -3.05 18.87
C GLU A 103 -12.59 -3.23 18.21
N ASP A 104 -12.71 -4.14 17.24
CA ASP A 104 -14.01 -4.48 16.63
C ASP A 104 -15.01 -5.05 17.65
N ALA A 105 -14.55 -5.92 18.55
CA ALA A 105 -15.40 -6.46 19.61
C ALA A 105 -15.82 -5.39 20.64
N GLU A 106 -14.94 -4.44 20.96
CA GLU A 106 -15.25 -3.32 21.86
C GLU A 106 -16.19 -2.29 21.22
N ALA A 107 -15.94 -1.92 19.96
CA ALA A 107 -16.81 -1.02 19.21
C ALA A 107 -18.22 -1.59 19.09
N LYS A 108 -18.36 -2.90 18.81
CA LYS A 108 -19.66 -3.58 18.80
C LYS A 108 -20.35 -3.54 20.15
N LYS A 109 -19.63 -3.76 21.26
CA LYS A 109 -20.19 -3.66 22.62
C LYS A 109 -20.64 -2.24 22.96
N PHE A 110 -19.87 -1.24 22.54
CA PHE A 110 -20.21 0.17 22.72
C PHE A 110 -21.52 0.52 21.98
N ILE A 111 -21.64 0.14 20.71
CA ILE A 111 -22.85 0.38 19.91
C ILE A 111 -24.08 -0.29 20.55
N VAL A 112 -23.93 -1.53 21.06
CA VAL A 112 -25.02 -2.21 21.78
C VAL A 112 -25.42 -1.46 23.06
N GLY A 113 -24.45 -0.94 23.82
CA GLY A 113 -24.71 -0.09 24.98
C GLY A 113 -25.46 1.19 24.61
N CYS A 114 -24.98 1.92 23.60
CA CYS A 114 -25.64 3.12 23.08
C CYS A 114 -27.07 2.84 22.61
N PHE A 115 -27.30 1.70 21.96
CA PHE A 115 -28.64 1.28 21.53
C PHE A 115 -29.57 0.98 22.72
N LEU A 116 -29.07 0.37 23.79
CA LEU A 116 -29.87 0.08 24.99
C LEU A 116 -30.22 1.35 25.79
N ASP A 117 -29.30 2.30 25.85
CA ASP A 117 -29.49 3.59 26.53
C ASP A 117 -30.23 4.62 25.67
N TYR A 118 -30.42 4.33 24.38
CA TYR A 118 -31.06 5.22 23.43
C TYR A 118 -32.51 5.52 23.83
N LYS A 119 -32.83 6.81 23.92
CA LYS A 119 -34.19 7.31 24.10
C LYS A 119 -34.56 8.17 22.91
N MET A 120 -35.69 7.85 22.29
CA MET A 120 -36.23 8.64 21.18
C MET A 120 -36.64 10.03 21.67
N VAL A 121 -36.26 11.05 20.90
CA VAL A 121 -36.63 12.44 21.12
C VAL A 121 -37.70 12.82 20.09
N ASP A 122 -38.90 13.17 20.54
CA ASP A 122 -40.05 13.45 19.65
C ASP A 122 -39.82 14.64 18.70
N SER A 123 -38.84 15.50 18.99
CA SER A 123 -38.50 16.67 18.17
C SER A 123 -37.63 16.35 16.95
N LYS A 124 -37.12 15.12 16.81
CA LYS A 124 -36.27 14.68 15.68
C LYS A 124 -36.91 13.50 14.96
N THR A 125 -36.65 13.37 13.65
CA THR A 125 -37.03 12.17 12.91
C THR A 125 -36.16 10.98 13.33
N VAL A 126 -36.70 9.76 13.27
CA VAL A 126 -35.99 8.52 13.66
C VAL A 126 -34.67 8.36 12.90
N ILE A 127 -34.65 8.72 11.60
CA ILE A 127 -33.46 8.59 10.75
C ILE A 127 -32.33 9.50 11.25
N SER A 128 -32.64 10.76 11.59
CA SER A 128 -31.65 11.69 12.12
C SER A 128 -31.05 11.21 13.45
N GLN A 129 -31.86 10.55 14.28
CA GLN A 129 -31.42 10.06 15.58
C GLN A 129 -30.55 8.79 15.47
N VAL A 130 -30.86 7.90 14.52
CA VAL A 130 -30.06 6.68 14.26
C VAL A 130 -28.69 7.00 13.65
N GLN A 131 -28.55 8.10 12.91
CA GLN A 131 -27.26 8.55 12.39
C GLN A 131 -26.35 9.19 13.46
N GLU A 132 -26.93 9.58 14.60
CA GLU A 132 -26.20 10.15 15.74
C GLU A 132 -25.76 9.08 16.75
N LEU A 133 -26.21 7.82 16.58
CA LEU A 133 -25.83 6.62 17.35
C LEU A 133 -24.56 5.97 16.79
#